data_AF-A0A3S1N8R8-F1
#
_entry.id   AF-A0A3S1N8R8-F1
#
_cell.length_a   1.000
_cell.length_b   1.000
_cell.length_c   1.000
_cell.angle_alpha   90.00
_cell.angle_beta   90.00
_cell.angle_gamma   90.00
#
_symmetry.space_group_name_H-M   'P 1'
#
loop_
_entity.id
_entity.type
_entity.pdbx_description
1 polymer ?
#
loop_
_entity_poly.entity_id
_entity_poly.type
_entity_poly.pdbx_seq_one_letter_code
_entity_poly.pdbx_strand_id
1 'polypeptide(L)'
;LQVVVTGTVLVTAYIGFLSARAIGEEGGFADTSAGRWLTANSSYDETALDQLGLVVSIAINLMIVLVFLPLILLMWGFQPGDIQAWAYKLATGVTIGSVTISFTGILSGIVVFVIGYFLTRWFQGWLDGSVMARGRVDAGVRNSIRLAVGYAGVAIAGLVGVSAAGIDLSNLALVAGALSLGIGFGLQNVVSNFVSGLILLAERPFKVGDWIVAGDTTGTVKKISVRATEIETFQRQSVILPNSTLINNAVGNWTHRNKLGRVDIKVGVAYGSDVKRVHALLLEIARSHPLVLKNPEPFVLFANFGAAALEFEIRVFLADILNGNIVQNDIRFAIFDEFNSEHIEIPSTPRAVVETTKPEAWPIDDDKMEADFAEKEQAEAEAAVEKARLAKSRRKGSKPDPD
;
A
#
# COMPACT_ATOMS: atom_id res chain seq x y z
N LEU A 1 -42.99 32.97 65.57
CA LEU A 1 -41.83 33.74 65.04
C LEU A 1 -41.14 33.01 63.89
N GLN A 2 -40.77 31.73 64.06
CA GLN A 2 -40.04 30.92 63.07
C GLN A 2 -40.71 30.85 61.68
N VAL A 3 -42.02 30.64 61.60
CA VAL A 3 -42.78 30.60 60.33
C VAL A 3 -42.68 31.92 59.54
N VAL A 4 -42.72 33.06 60.24
CA VAL A 4 -42.63 34.39 59.62
C VAL A 4 -41.23 34.62 59.05
N VAL A 5 -40.19 34.27 59.81
CA VAL A 5 -38.80 34.42 59.35
C VAL A 5 -38.51 33.49 58.16
N THR A 6 -38.98 32.23 58.19
CA THR A 6 -38.77 31.29 57.08
C THR A 6 -39.51 31.76 55.83
N GLY A 7 -40.71 32.29 55.99
CA GLY A 7 -41.48 32.92 54.91
C GLY A 7 -40.73 34.08 54.27
N THR A 8 -40.16 35.00 55.07
CA THR A 8 -39.37 36.13 54.56
C THR A 8 -38.14 35.66 53.78
N VAL A 9 -37.41 34.65 54.28
CA VAL A 9 -36.23 34.09 53.61
C VAL A 9 -36.60 33.45 52.27
N LEU A 10 -37.70 32.69 52.21
CA LEU A 10 -38.19 32.09 50.96
C LEU A 10 -38.67 33.12 49.94
N VAL A 11 -39.39 34.16 50.39
CA VAL A 11 -39.82 35.27 49.52
C VAL A 11 -38.61 36.01 48.96
N THR A 12 -37.58 36.23 49.77
CA THR A 12 -36.34 36.90 49.34
C THR A 12 -35.59 36.05 48.31
N ALA A 13 -35.45 34.75 48.56
CA ALA A 13 -34.86 33.81 47.60
C ALA A 13 -35.64 33.76 46.27
N TYR A 14 -36.97 33.78 46.35
CA TYR A 14 -37.86 33.75 45.19
C TYR A 14 -37.75 35.04 44.35
N ILE A 15 -37.72 36.21 44.99
CA ILE A 15 -37.46 37.49 44.32
C ILE A 15 -36.08 37.48 43.65
N GLY A 16 -35.08 36.90 44.31
CA GLY A 16 -33.76 36.69 43.72
C GLY A 16 -33.81 35.83 42.46
N PHE A 17 -34.55 34.72 42.48
CA PHE A 17 -34.68 33.81 41.33
C PHE A 17 -35.42 34.47 40.16
N LEU A 18 -36.48 35.23 40.45
CA LEU A 18 -37.17 36.05 39.45
C LEU A 18 -36.25 37.10 38.82
N SER A 19 -35.41 37.74 39.64
CA SER A 19 -34.43 38.73 39.16
C SER A 19 -33.36 38.09 38.29
N ALA A 20 -32.84 36.91 38.69
CA ALA A 20 -31.89 36.16 37.90
C ALA A 20 -32.50 35.72 36.56
N ARG A 21 -33.76 35.27 36.56
CA ARG A 21 -34.48 34.88 35.35
C ARG A 21 -34.65 36.08 34.39
N ALA A 22 -35.07 37.23 34.91
CA ALA A 22 -35.21 38.45 34.10
C ALA A 22 -33.88 38.90 33.47
N ILE A 23 -32.74 38.66 34.14
CA ILE A 23 -31.40 38.94 33.61
C ILE A 23 -31.00 37.93 32.51
N GLY A 24 -31.52 36.72 32.55
CA GLY A 24 -31.19 35.64 31.59
C GLY A 24 -32.10 35.57 30.36
N GLU A 25 -33.17 36.37 30.31
CA GLU A 25 -34.01 36.52 29.12
C GLU A 25 -33.29 37.35 28.04
N GLU A 26 -33.65 37.12 26.77
CA GLU A 26 -33.05 37.78 25.60
C GLU A 26 -33.18 39.32 25.74
N GLY A 27 -32.05 40.04 25.67
CA GLY A 27 -31.98 41.48 25.93
C GLY A 27 -32.06 41.90 27.41
N GLY A 28 -32.41 41.00 28.33
CA GLY A 28 -32.62 41.32 29.75
C GLY A 28 -31.35 41.78 30.48
N PHE A 29 -30.18 41.24 30.14
CA PHE A 29 -28.91 41.69 30.71
C PHE A 29 -28.50 43.08 30.20
N ALA A 30 -28.76 43.38 28.92
CA ALA A 30 -28.45 44.68 28.32
C ALA A 30 -29.21 45.84 29.01
N ASP A 31 -30.42 45.56 29.51
CA ASP A 31 -31.25 46.50 30.27
C ASP A 31 -30.82 46.69 31.74
N THR A 32 -29.81 45.95 32.21
CA THR A 32 -29.24 46.19 33.54
C THR A 32 -28.24 47.35 33.53
N SER A 33 -28.00 47.97 34.69
CA SER A 33 -27.00 49.04 34.81
C SER A 33 -25.59 48.58 34.43
N ALA A 34 -25.26 47.31 34.69
CA ALA A 34 -23.99 46.70 34.31
C ALA A 34 -23.93 46.41 32.80
N GLY A 35 -25.03 45.91 32.21
CA GLY A 35 -25.15 45.67 30.77
C GLY A 35 -24.99 46.96 29.97
N ARG A 36 -25.74 48.02 30.32
CA ARG A 36 -25.61 49.34 29.69
C ARG A 36 -24.20 49.92 29.76
N TRP A 37 -23.51 49.74 30.89
CA TRP A 37 -22.12 50.16 31.03
C TRP A 37 -21.18 49.35 30.13
N LEU A 38 -21.39 48.03 30.03
CA LEU A 38 -20.63 47.15 29.15
C LEU A 38 -20.83 47.48 27.66
N THR A 39 -22.07 47.78 27.26
CA THR A 39 -22.42 48.20 25.89
C THR A 39 -21.84 49.57 25.55
N ALA A 40 -21.76 50.50 26.52
CA ALA A 40 -21.19 51.83 26.31
C ALA A 40 -19.65 51.82 26.22
N ASN A 41 -18.98 50.85 26.83
CA ASN A 41 -17.52 50.82 26.94
C ASN A 41 -16.84 49.77 26.03
N SER A 42 -17.59 48.82 25.45
CA SER A 42 -17.07 47.79 24.56
C SER A 42 -18.00 47.52 23.37
N SER A 43 -17.42 47.18 22.21
CA SER A 43 -18.15 46.79 21.00
C SER A 43 -18.56 45.31 21.02
N TYR A 44 -19.24 44.86 22.08
CA TYR A 44 -19.77 43.49 22.12
C TYR A 44 -21.00 43.37 21.23
N ASP A 45 -21.07 42.28 20.46
CA ASP A 45 -22.25 41.92 19.65
C ASP A 45 -23.44 41.60 20.56
N GLU A 46 -24.67 41.80 20.07
CA GLU A 46 -25.91 41.55 20.82
C GLU A 46 -25.96 40.09 21.31
N THR A 47 -25.52 39.15 20.46
CA THR A 47 -25.38 37.73 20.81
C THR A 47 -24.36 37.45 21.93
N ALA A 48 -23.29 38.24 22.04
CA ALA A 48 -22.31 38.07 23.11
C ALA A 48 -22.85 38.57 24.45
N LEU A 49 -23.65 39.64 24.45
CA LEU A 49 -24.31 40.17 25.64
C LEU A 49 -25.40 39.23 26.15
N ASP A 50 -26.15 38.58 25.27
CA ASP A 50 -27.13 37.56 25.65
C ASP A 50 -26.47 36.31 26.25
N GLN A 51 -25.36 35.84 25.67
CA GLN A 51 -24.58 34.74 26.26
C GLN A 51 -24.04 35.10 27.66
N LEU A 52 -23.59 36.34 27.86
CA LEU A 52 -23.17 36.82 29.18
C LEU A 52 -24.34 36.90 30.15
N GLY A 53 -25.51 37.38 29.73
CA GLY A 53 -26.73 37.40 30.55
C GLY A 53 -27.15 36.01 31.03
N LEU A 54 -27.06 35.01 30.15
CA LEU A 54 -27.31 33.62 30.49
C LEU A 54 -26.31 33.08 31.52
N VAL A 55 -25.01 33.37 31.36
CA VAL A 55 -23.98 32.95 32.35
C VAL A 55 -24.19 33.65 33.70
N VAL A 56 -24.49 34.95 33.69
CA VAL A 56 -24.73 35.75 34.90
C VAL A 56 -25.99 35.27 35.63
N SER A 57 -27.08 34.98 34.93
CA SER A 57 -28.31 34.45 35.55
C SER A 57 -28.09 33.09 36.21
N ILE A 58 -27.33 32.19 35.57
CA ILE A 58 -26.93 30.91 36.16
C ILE A 58 -26.09 31.13 37.42
N ALA A 59 -25.12 32.04 37.38
CA ALA A 59 -24.26 32.35 38.52
C ALA A 59 -25.06 32.93 39.70
N ILE A 60 -26.00 33.84 39.45
CA ILE A 60 -26.88 34.41 40.48
C ILE A 60 -27.79 33.32 41.07
N ASN A 61 -28.40 32.48 40.23
CA ASN A 61 -29.22 31.36 40.70
C ASN A 61 -28.43 30.40 41.59
N LEU A 62 -27.18 30.09 41.21
CA LEU A 62 -26.29 29.24 42.00
C LEU A 62 -25.93 29.90 43.34
N MET A 63 -25.64 31.20 43.34
CA MET A 63 -25.35 31.96 44.56
C MET A 63 -26.55 32.02 45.51
N ILE A 64 -27.77 32.20 44.98
CA ILE A 64 -29.01 32.15 45.77
C ILE A 64 -29.15 30.80 46.44
N VAL A 65 -28.99 29.69 45.70
CA VAL A 65 -29.07 28.35 46.30
C VAL A 65 -27.99 28.17 47.37
N LEU A 66 -26.75 28.58 47.10
CA LEU A 66 -25.62 28.42 48.03
C LEU A 66 -25.80 29.20 49.33
N VAL A 67 -26.43 30.38 49.28
CA VAL A 67 -26.68 31.23 50.46
C VAL A 67 -27.96 30.84 51.19
N PHE A 68 -29.07 30.67 50.47
CA PHE A 68 -30.38 30.49 51.08
C PHE A 68 -30.65 29.04 51.52
N LEU A 69 -30.08 28.03 50.85
CA LEU A 69 -30.28 26.64 51.23
C LEU A 69 -29.69 26.33 52.63
N PRO A 70 -28.45 26.71 52.98
CA PRO A 70 -27.94 26.52 54.34
C PRO A 70 -28.73 27.30 55.38
N LEU A 71 -29.18 28.52 55.06
CA LEU A 71 -30.01 29.32 55.96
C LEU A 71 -31.34 28.61 56.27
N ILE A 72 -32.01 28.07 55.26
CA ILE A 72 -33.26 27.32 55.43
C ILE A 72 -33.02 26.06 56.27
N LEU A 73 -31.92 25.33 56.03
CA LEU A 73 -31.55 24.14 56.81
C LEU A 73 -31.29 24.48 58.29
N LEU A 74 -30.53 25.53 58.57
CA LEU A 74 -30.30 26.02 59.93
C LEU A 74 -31.61 26.40 60.62
N MET A 75 -32.52 27.05 59.89
CA MET A 75 -33.84 27.43 60.40
C MET A 75 -34.76 26.24 60.68
N TRP A 76 -34.55 25.12 60.00
CA TRP A 76 -35.28 23.86 60.22
C TRP A 76 -34.67 22.99 61.33
N GLY A 77 -33.65 23.50 62.03
CA GLY A 77 -33.06 22.85 63.21
C GLY A 77 -31.91 21.91 62.88
N PHE A 78 -31.37 21.93 61.65
CA PHE A 78 -30.12 21.24 61.35
C PHE A 78 -28.97 21.91 62.10
N GLN A 79 -28.12 21.11 62.74
CA GLN A 79 -26.93 21.67 63.39
C GLN A 79 -25.90 22.06 62.32
N PRO A 80 -25.07 23.09 62.55
CA PRO A 80 -23.97 23.43 61.65
C PRO A 80 -23.05 22.24 61.34
N GLY A 81 -22.88 21.33 62.31
CA GLY A 81 -22.13 20.09 62.12
C GLY A 81 -22.77 19.12 61.13
N ASP A 82 -24.11 19.00 61.10
CA ASP A 82 -24.82 18.16 60.13
C ASP A 82 -24.72 18.72 58.71
N ILE A 83 -24.85 20.05 58.58
CA ILE A 83 -24.69 20.75 57.30
C ILE A 83 -23.25 20.61 56.79
N GLN A 84 -22.26 20.76 57.67
CA GLN A 84 -20.85 20.52 57.33
C GLN A 84 -20.59 19.05 56.95
N ALA A 85 -21.17 18.09 57.66
CA ALA A 85 -21.02 16.67 57.35
C ALA A 85 -21.68 16.29 56.01
N TRP A 86 -22.86 16.86 55.69
CA TRP A 86 -23.51 16.69 54.39
C TRP A 86 -22.76 17.38 53.26
N ALA A 87 -22.28 18.60 53.49
CA ALA A 87 -21.43 19.31 52.54
C ALA A 87 -20.12 18.54 52.29
N TYR A 88 -19.51 17.99 53.34
CA TYR A 88 -18.33 17.13 53.24
C TYR A 88 -18.65 15.86 52.47
N LYS A 89 -19.75 15.15 52.77
CA LYS A 89 -20.18 13.96 52.02
C LYS A 89 -20.46 14.24 50.54
N LEU A 90 -21.07 15.37 50.20
CA LEU A 90 -21.27 15.79 48.80
C LEU A 90 -19.93 16.16 48.13
N ALA A 91 -19.01 16.78 48.86
CA ALA A 91 -17.71 17.19 48.37
C ALA A 91 -16.72 16.02 48.23
N THR A 92 -16.75 15.03 49.14
CA THR A 92 -15.90 13.83 49.13
C THR A 92 -16.53 12.66 48.38
N GLY A 93 -17.82 12.75 48.07
CA GLY A 93 -18.53 11.88 47.15
C GLY A 93 -19.41 10.82 47.78
N VAL A 94 -20.45 10.45 47.03
CA VAL A 94 -21.34 9.33 47.32
C VAL A 94 -20.89 8.15 46.47
N THR A 95 -20.58 7.04 47.11
CA THR A 95 -20.23 5.79 46.42
C THR A 95 -21.50 5.14 45.89
N ILE A 96 -21.69 5.10 44.56
CA ILE A 96 -22.76 4.33 43.91
C ILE A 96 -22.08 3.20 43.13
N GLY A 97 -22.14 1.97 43.66
CA GLY A 97 -21.43 0.82 43.08
C GLY A 97 -19.91 0.97 43.24
N SER A 98 -19.16 0.89 42.13
CA SER A 98 -17.70 1.12 42.07
C SER A 98 -17.30 2.56 41.74
N VAL A 99 -18.26 3.45 41.49
CA VAL A 99 -18.00 4.84 41.09
C VAL A 99 -18.19 5.77 42.29
N THR A 100 -17.15 6.52 42.64
CA THR A 100 -17.23 7.58 43.66
C THR A 100 -17.53 8.89 42.96
N ILE A 101 -18.81 9.29 42.92
CA ILE A 101 -19.20 10.55 42.31
C ILE A 101 -19.10 11.62 43.39
N SER A 102 -18.05 12.44 43.31
CA SER A 102 -17.86 13.61 44.17
C SER A 102 -18.14 14.91 43.42
N PHE A 103 -18.70 15.90 44.11
CA PHE A 103 -18.89 17.23 43.52
C PHE A 103 -17.54 17.84 43.09
N THR A 104 -16.49 17.59 43.87
CA THR A 104 -15.11 17.97 43.55
C THR A 104 -14.61 17.29 42.28
N GLY A 105 -14.91 16.01 42.10
CA GLY A 105 -14.60 15.22 40.90
C GLY A 105 -15.32 15.74 39.66
N ILE A 106 -16.63 15.97 39.75
CA ILE A 106 -17.39 16.56 38.63
C ILE A 106 -16.80 17.92 38.25
N LEU A 107 -16.51 18.77 39.23
CA LEU A 107 -15.93 20.09 38.98
C LEU A 107 -14.53 19.99 38.37
N SER A 108 -13.65 19.11 38.88
CA SER A 108 -12.33 18.88 38.29
C SER A 108 -12.43 18.32 36.88
N GLY A 109 -13.36 17.40 36.62
CA GLY A 109 -13.62 16.87 35.29
C GLY A 109 -14.07 17.94 34.29
N ILE A 110 -14.99 18.83 34.71
CA ILE A 110 -15.43 19.97 33.89
C ILE A 110 -14.25 20.92 33.61
N VAL A 111 -13.49 21.29 34.64
CA VAL A 111 -12.33 22.18 34.48
C VAL A 111 -11.31 21.58 33.52
N VAL A 112 -10.97 20.30 33.68
CA VAL A 112 -10.05 19.58 32.81
C VAL A 112 -10.58 19.50 31.38
N PHE A 113 -11.86 19.21 31.19
CA PHE A 113 -12.50 19.21 29.86
C PHE A 113 -12.43 20.59 29.19
N VAL A 114 -12.77 21.65 29.92
CA VAL A 114 -12.73 23.03 29.42
C VAL A 114 -11.31 23.42 29.01
N ILE A 115 -10.32 23.13 29.86
CA ILE A 115 -8.90 23.34 29.53
C ILE A 115 -8.52 22.56 28.27
N GLY A 116 -8.85 21.27 28.19
CA GLY A 116 -8.56 20.42 27.03
C GLY A 116 -9.24 20.92 25.74
N TYR A 117 -10.47 21.41 25.83
CA TYR A 117 -11.22 22.00 24.72
C TYR A 117 -10.54 23.27 24.22
N PHE A 118 -10.15 24.18 25.12
CA PHE A 118 -9.43 25.40 24.75
C PHE A 118 -8.05 25.10 24.16
N LEU A 119 -7.31 24.15 24.73
CA LEU A 119 -6.03 23.68 24.17
C LEU A 119 -6.22 23.11 22.76
N THR A 120 -7.25 22.31 22.54
CA THR A 120 -7.58 21.76 21.21
C THR A 120 -7.88 22.87 20.22
N ARG A 121 -8.73 23.85 20.59
CA ARG A 121 -9.06 25.00 19.74
C ARG A 121 -7.85 25.87 19.44
N TRP A 122 -7.00 26.12 20.44
CA TRP A 122 -5.75 26.85 20.27
C TRP A 122 -4.81 26.11 19.30
N PHE A 123 -4.63 24.80 19.47
CA PHE A 123 -3.80 23.99 18.60
C PHE A 123 -4.34 23.94 17.15
N GLN A 124 -5.66 23.82 16.96
CA GLN A 124 -6.28 23.91 15.63
C GLN A 124 -5.99 25.27 14.97
N GLY A 125 -6.15 26.37 15.70
CA GLY A 125 -5.87 27.71 15.19
C GLY A 125 -4.40 27.90 14.83
N TRP A 126 -3.49 27.39 15.67
CA TRP A 126 -2.06 27.40 15.41
C TRP A 126 -1.69 26.57 14.16
N LEU A 127 -2.25 25.37 14.03
CA LEU A 127 -2.00 24.46 12.90
C LEU A 127 -2.47 25.09 11.58
N ASP A 128 -3.69 25.66 11.58
CA ASP A 128 -4.27 26.35 10.44
C ASP A 128 -3.41 27.57 10.04
N GLY A 129 -3.09 28.45 11.00
CA GLY A 129 -2.40 29.72 10.74
C GLY A 129 -0.91 29.58 10.44
N SER A 130 -0.21 28.65 11.08
CA SER A 130 1.26 28.55 11.01
C SER A 130 1.73 27.56 9.96
N VAL A 131 1.09 26.39 9.87
CA VAL A 131 1.57 25.28 9.04
C VAL A 131 0.83 25.23 7.70
N MET A 132 -0.51 25.26 7.73
CA MET A 132 -1.31 25.08 6.52
C MET A 132 -1.35 26.31 5.63
N ALA A 133 -1.39 27.52 6.21
CA ALA A 133 -1.38 28.76 5.44
C ALA A 133 -0.06 28.97 4.66
N ARG A 134 1.06 28.44 5.17
CA ARG A 134 2.38 28.53 4.51
C ARG A 134 2.61 27.41 3.48
N GLY A 135 1.89 26.29 3.61
CA GLY A 135 2.15 25.06 2.86
C GLY A 135 1.45 24.90 1.50
N ARG A 136 0.71 25.90 0.99
CA ARG A 136 -0.17 25.75 -0.20
C ARG A 136 -1.03 24.48 -0.17
N VAL A 137 -1.51 24.11 1.02
CA VAL A 137 -2.33 22.92 1.23
C VAL A 137 -3.71 23.17 0.63
N ASP A 138 -4.23 22.20 -0.13
CA ASP A 138 -5.56 22.27 -0.71
C ASP A 138 -6.64 22.47 0.37
N ALA A 139 -7.70 23.22 0.04
CA ALA A 139 -8.77 23.56 0.98
C ALA A 139 -9.47 22.32 1.55
N GLY A 140 -9.64 21.26 0.75
CA GLY A 140 -10.25 20.00 1.17
C GLY A 140 -9.38 19.22 2.16
N VAL A 141 -8.05 19.20 1.94
CA VAL A 141 -7.10 18.56 2.85
C VAL A 141 -7.04 19.33 4.18
N ARG A 142 -6.99 20.67 4.12
CA ARG A 142 -7.00 21.54 5.29
C ARG A 142 -8.23 21.31 6.15
N ASN A 143 -9.41 21.29 5.54
CA ASN A 143 -10.66 21.04 6.25
C ASN A 143 -10.69 19.65 6.90
N SER A 144 -10.25 18.62 6.18
CA SER A 144 -10.19 17.25 6.70
C SER A 144 -9.28 17.14 7.93
N ILE A 145 -8.09 17.74 7.89
CA ILE A 145 -7.15 17.73 9.02
C ILE A 145 -7.76 18.49 10.21
N ARG A 146 -8.35 19.67 9.99
CA ARG A 146 -8.96 20.45 11.05
C ARG A 146 -10.08 19.68 11.75
N LEU A 147 -10.97 19.04 10.99
CA LEU A 147 -12.04 18.21 11.53
C LEU A 147 -11.49 17.01 12.31
N ALA A 148 -10.52 16.28 11.73
CA ALA A 148 -9.92 15.12 12.38
C ALA A 148 -9.26 15.49 13.71
N VAL A 149 -8.41 16.51 13.73
CA VAL A 149 -7.74 17.01 14.95
C VAL A 149 -8.76 17.53 15.96
N GLY A 150 -9.82 18.20 15.50
CA GLY A 150 -10.88 18.71 16.36
C GLY A 150 -11.65 17.63 17.06
N TYR A 151 -12.20 16.67 16.31
CA TYR A 151 -12.96 15.57 16.88
C TYR A 151 -12.08 14.68 17.77
N ALA A 152 -10.85 14.37 17.35
CA ALA A 152 -9.91 13.61 18.18
C ALA A 152 -9.56 14.36 19.47
N GLY A 153 -9.23 15.65 19.39
CA GLY A 153 -8.87 16.47 20.55
C GLY A 153 -10.03 16.62 21.54
N VAL A 154 -11.26 16.87 21.05
CA VAL A 154 -12.45 16.95 21.91
C VAL A 154 -12.79 15.59 22.53
N ALA A 155 -12.65 14.49 21.79
CA ALA A 155 -12.86 13.15 22.33
C ALA A 155 -11.85 12.81 23.43
N ILE A 156 -10.57 13.13 23.22
CA ILE A 156 -9.52 12.94 24.23
C ILE A 156 -9.78 13.85 25.44
N ALA A 157 -10.09 15.13 25.25
CA ALA A 157 -10.44 16.03 26.34
C ALA A 157 -11.64 15.53 27.14
N GLY A 158 -12.65 14.98 26.47
CA GLY A 158 -13.82 14.34 27.09
C GLY A 158 -13.44 13.13 27.94
N LEU A 159 -12.67 12.20 27.38
CA LEU A 159 -12.19 11.02 28.11
C LEU A 159 -11.34 11.41 29.32
N VAL A 160 -10.41 12.34 29.17
CA VAL A 160 -9.56 12.82 30.28
C VAL A 160 -10.40 13.54 31.33
N GLY A 161 -11.40 14.34 30.93
CA GLY A 161 -12.35 14.98 31.84
C GLY A 161 -13.20 13.98 32.63
N VAL A 162 -13.71 12.93 31.97
CA VAL A 162 -14.45 11.83 32.61
C VAL A 162 -13.56 11.08 33.61
N SER A 163 -12.30 10.82 33.25
CA SER A 163 -11.31 10.21 34.16
C SER A 163 -11.04 11.08 35.38
N ALA A 164 -10.86 12.39 35.18
CA ALA A 164 -10.65 13.37 36.23
C ALA A 164 -11.88 13.55 37.14
N ALA A 165 -13.06 13.11 36.70
CA ALA A 165 -14.26 13.03 37.52
C ALA A 165 -14.35 11.78 38.40
N GLY A 166 -13.33 10.91 38.37
CA GLY A 166 -13.26 9.69 39.18
C GLY A 166 -13.97 8.49 38.56
N ILE A 167 -14.34 8.57 37.27
CA ILE A 167 -14.94 7.45 36.54
C ILE A 167 -13.81 6.57 35.98
N ASP A 168 -13.84 5.28 36.33
CA ASP A 168 -12.88 4.30 35.82
C ASP A 168 -13.13 4.01 34.33
N LEU A 169 -12.12 4.31 33.51
CA LEU A 169 -12.14 4.10 32.06
C LEU A 169 -11.43 2.82 31.64
N SER A 170 -11.02 1.96 32.57
CA SER A 170 -10.24 0.74 32.26
C SER A 170 -10.91 -0.15 31.21
N ASN A 171 -12.23 -0.31 31.27
CA ASN A 171 -12.99 -1.07 30.26
C ASN A 171 -13.01 -0.38 28.88
N LEU A 172 -13.08 0.96 28.86
CA LEU A 172 -12.99 1.72 27.62
C LEU A 172 -11.57 1.72 27.06
N ALA A 173 -10.54 1.64 27.90
CA ALA A 173 -9.15 1.52 27.47
C ALA A 173 -8.91 0.21 26.70
N LEU A 174 -9.55 -0.90 27.10
CA LEU A 174 -9.48 -2.16 26.36
C LEU A 174 -10.10 -2.05 24.97
N VAL A 175 -11.28 -1.42 24.87
CA VAL A 175 -11.95 -1.17 23.56
C VAL A 175 -11.12 -0.21 22.71
N ALA A 176 -10.61 0.88 23.29
CA ALA A 176 -9.75 1.84 22.62
C ALA A 176 -8.44 1.20 22.15
N GLY A 177 -7.87 0.27 22.93
CA GLY A 177 -6.69 -0.52 22.55
C GLY A 177 -6.95 -1.40 21.33
N ALA A 178 -8.05 -2.17 21.34
CA ALA A 178 -8.45 -3.00 20.20
C ALA A 178 -8.71 -2.14 18.94
N LEU A 179 -9.41 -1.01 19.10
CA LEU A 179 -9.67 -0.06 18.02
C LEU A 179 -8.37 0.57 17.49
N SER A 180 -7.43 0.89 18.37
CA SER A 180 -6.11 1.43 17.99
C SER A 180 -5.30 0.42 17.18
N LEU A 181 -5.31 -0.86 17.58
CA LEU A 181 -4.68 -1.93 16.78
C LEU A 181 -5.34 -2.06 15.41
N GLY A 182 -6.68 -2.02 15.34
CA GLY A 182 -7.43 -2.06 14.08
C GLY A 182 -7.07 -0.90 13.15
N ILE A 183 -7.00 0.33 13.68
CA ILE A 183 -6.56 1.51 12.94
C ILE A 183 -5.10 1.35 12.49
N GLY A 184 -4.23 0.85 13.36
CA GLY A 184 -2.82 0.60 13.05
C GLY A 184 -2.64 -0.35 11.86
N PHE A 185 -3.38 -1.46 11.85
CA PHE A 185 -3.42 -2.38 10.70
C PHE A 185 -3.99 -1.71 9.44
N GLY A 186 -5.05 -0.91 9.57
CA GLY A 186 -5.62 -0.16 8.45
C GLY A 186 -4.65 0.87 7.84
N LEU A 187 -3.82 1.50 8.68
CA LEU A 187 -2.87 2.54 8.25
C LEU A 187 -1.47 1.99 7.90
N GLN A 188 -1.22 0.70 8.13
CA GLN A 188 0.09 0.06 7.94
C GLN A 188 0.70 0.39 6.57
N ASN A 189 -0.08 0.28 5.50
CA ASN A 189 0.39 0.56 4.14
C ASN A 189 0.73 2.03 3.91
N VAL A 190 0.01 2.95 4.54
CA VAL A 190 0.28 4.40 4.42
C VAL A 190 1.59 4.74 5.14
N VAL A 191 1.77 4.23 6.36
CA VAL A 191 3.00 4.42 7.14
C VAL A 191 4.19 3.80 6.43
N SER A 192 4.06 2.57 5.93
CA SER A 192 5.12 1.89 5.17
C SER A 192 5.56 2.71 3.96
N ASN A 193 4.62 3.18 3.13
CA ASN A 193 4.95 4.02 1.97
C ASN A 193 5.61 5.34 2.34
N PHE A 194 5.16 5.97 3.43
CA PHE A 194 5.76 7.21 3.93
C PHE A 194 7.21 7.00 4.38
N VAL A 195 7.45 5.98 5.22
CA VAL A 195 8.79 5.64 5.70
C VAL A 195 9.70 5.25 4.54
N SER A 196 9.22 4.40 3.62
CA SER A 196 9.97 4.05 2.40
C SER A 196 10.30 5.28 1.54
N GLY A 197 9.39 6.26 1.45
CA GLY A 197 9.66 7.52 0.76
C GLY A 197 10.79 8.33 1.41
N LEU A 198 10.81 8.42 2.73
CA LEU A 198 11.91 9.09 3.46
C LEU A 198 13.24 8.38 3.24
N ILE A 199 13.26 7.04 3.25
CA ILE A 199 14.45 6.23 2.99
C ILE A 199 14.97 6.48 1.57
N LEU A 200 14.09 6.44 0.55
CA LEU A 200 14.46 6.74 -0.84
C LEU A 200 15.08 8.14 -1.00
N LEU A 201 14.54 9.14 -0.29
CA LEU A 201 15.06 10.52 -0.34
C LEU A 201 16.40 10.68 0.38
N ALA A 202 16.60 9.94 1.48
CA ALA A 202 17.82 9.99 2.29
C ALA A 202 18.97 9.21 1.65
N GLU A 203 18.74 7.95 1.28
CA GLU A 203 19.76 7.05 0.73
C GLU A 203 19.99 7.26 -0.77
N ARG A 204 18.97 7.75 -1.48
CA ARG A 204 19.02 8.05 -2.94
C ARG A 204 19.57 6.88 -3.78
N PRO A 205 18.98 5.66 -3.71
CA PRO A 205 19.39 4.54 -4.54
C PRO A 205 19.20 4.82 -6.05
N PHE A 206 18.30 5.75 -6.38
CA PHE A 206 18.10 6.32 -7.70
C PHE A 206 17.61 7.76 -7.56
N LYS A 207 17.72 8.54 -8.64
CA LYS A 207 17.36 9.96 -8.68
C LYS A 207 16.34 10.23 -9.76
N VAL A 208 15.69 11.40 -9.68
CA VAL A 208 14.86 11.92 -10.77
C VAL A 208 15.73 12.07 -12.02
N GLY A 209 15.27 11.51 -13.13
CA GLY A 209 16.01 11.42 -14.39
C GLY A 209 16.71 10.08 -14.62
N ASP A 210 16.81 9.21 -13.62
CA ASP A 210 17.41 7.88 -13.81
C ASP A 210 16.49 6.96 -14.60
N TRP A 211 17.07 6.12 -15.45
CA TRP A 211 16.36 5.01 -16.09
C TRP A 211 16.44 3.78 -15.19
N ILE A 212 15.29 3.35 -14.68
CA ILE A 212 15.15 2.22 -13.77
C ILE A 212 14.24 1.12 -14.32
N VAL A 213 14.45 -0.08 -13.80
CA VAL A 213 13.62 -1.27 -13.98
C VAL A 213 13.15 -1.70 -12.60
N ALA A 214 11.86 -1.60 -12.33
CA ALA A 214 11.22 -1.94 -11.07
C ALA A 214 10.09 -2.93 -11.31
N GLY A 215 10.36 -4.22 -11.06
CA GLY A 215 9.44 -5.31 -11.45
C GLY A 215 9.17 -5.28 -12.95
N ASP A 216 7.90 -5.23 -13.33
CA ASP A 216 7.47 -5.19 -14.74
C ASP A 216 7.50 -3.78 -15.35
N THR A 217 7.77 -2.75 -14.55
CA THR A 217 7.79 -1.35 -15.02
C THR A 217 9.21 -0.92 -15.34
N THR A 218 9.43 -0.46 -16.58
CA THR A 218 10.70 0.10 -17.03
C THR A 218 10.49 1.52 -17.56
N GLY A 219 11.29 2.47 -17.10
CA GLY A 219 11.16 3.85 -17.53
C GLY A 219 12.04 4.83 -16.76
N THR A 220 11.83 6.12 -17.01
CA THR A 220 12.59 7.20 -16.38
C THR A 220 11.85 7.76 -15.18
N VAL A 221 12.54 7.91 -14.04
CA VAL A 221 11.96 8.50 -12.84
C VAL A 221 11.65 9.99 -13.08
N LYS A 222 10.38 10.39 -12.99
CA LYS A 222 9.96 11.79 -13.13
C LYS A 222 9.89 12.54 -11.82
N LYS A 223 9.39 11.89 -10.78
CA LYS A 223 9.18 12.51 -9.48
C LYS A 223 9.16 11.48 -8.37
N ILE A 224 9.91 11.75 -7.30
CA ILE A 224 9.83 10.98 -6.05
C ILE A 224 8.99 11.80 -5.07
N SER A 225 7.81 11.29 -4.73
CA SER A 225 6.92 11.91 -3.73
C SER A 225 6.96 11.12 -2.43
N VAL A 226 6.35 11.67 -1.38
CA VAL A 226 6.37 11.09 -0.03
C VAL A 226 5.81 9.66 0.03
N ARG A 227 4.75 9.35 -0.72
CA ARG A 227 4.08 8.02 -0.71
C ARG A 227 4.35 7.16 -1.94
N ALA A 228 4.75 7.77 -3.05
CA ALA A 228 4.85 7.10 -4.34
C ALA A 228 5.88 7.80 -5.24
N THR A 229 6.45 7.03 -6.15
CA THR A 229 7.37 7.50 -7.19
C THR A 229 6.70 7.36 -8.56
N GLU A 230 6.81 8.41 -9.36
CA GLU A 230 6.29 8.45 -10.73
C GLU A 230 7.40 8.08 -11.71
N ILE A 231 7.13 7.07 -12.53
CA ILE A 231 8.00 6.57 -13.59
C ILE A 231 7.29 6.76 -14.92
N GLU A 232 7.95 7.39 -15.89
CA GLU A 232 7.43 7.50 -17.26
C GLU A 232 8.05 6.40 -18.12
N THR A 233 7.22 5.57 -18.74
CA THR A 233 7.68 4.53 -19.67
C THR A 233 8.16 5.13 -20.99
N PHE A 234 8.86 4.35 -21.81
CA PHE A 234 9.27 4.77 -23.15
C PHE A 234 8.09 5.10 -24.08
N GLN A 235 6.90 4.59 -23.76
CA GLN A 235 5.64 4.92 -24.43
C GLN A 235 4.95 6.18 -23.87
N ARG A 236 5.62 6.93 -22.98
CA ARG A 236 5.11 8.12 -22.28
C ARG A 236 3.91 7.86 -21.35
N GLN A 237 3.82 6.66 -20.80
CA GLN A 237 2.82 6.36 -19.77
C GLN A 237 3.39 6.71 -18.39
N SER A 238 2.69 7.57 -17.62
CA SER A 238 3.01 7.81 -16.20
C SER A 238 2.50 6.65 -15.34
N VAL A 239 3.42 5.90 -14.75
CA VAL A 239 3.14 4.81 -13.81
C VAL A 239 3.50 5.26 -12.40
N ILE A 240 2.55 5.17 -11.47
CA ILE A 240 2.72 5.60 -10.08
C ILE A 240 2.96 4.36 -9.21
N LEU A 241 4.21 4.16 -8.77
CA LEU A 241 4.57 3.04 -7.90
C LEU A 241 4.58 3.46 -6.42
N PRO A 242 3.98 2.68 -5.52
CA PRO A 242 4.14 2.88 -4.08
C PRO A 242 5.63 2.82 -3.69
N ASN A 243 6.06 3.67 -2.77
CA ASN A 243 7.47 3.67 -2.36
C ASN A 243 7.87 2.36 -1.65
N SER A 244 6.93 1.72 -0.95
CA SER A 244 7.21 0.44 -0.28
C SER A 244 7.59 -0.66 -1.27
N THR A 245 7.00 -0.67 -2.48
CA THR A 245 7.34 -1.67 -3.50
C THR A 245 8.75 -1.47 -4.07
N LEU A 246 9.25 -0.23 -4.08
CA LEU A 246 10.60 0.09 -4.58
C LEU A 246 11.69 -0.20 -3.54
N ILE A 247 11.35 -0.17 -2.25
CA ILE A 247 12.27 -0.53 -1.17
C ILE A 247 12.28 -2.05 -0.93
N ASN A 248 11.11 -2.71 -1.03
CA ASN A 248 11.01 -4.14 -0.70
C ASN A 248 11.46 -5.07 -1.83
N ASN A 249 11.51 -4.59 -3.09
CA ASN A 249 11.89 -5.39 -4.25
C ASN A 249 13.20 -4.90 -4.87
N ALA A 250 13.84 -5.77 -5.65
CA ALA A 250 15.02 -5.40 -6.42
C ALA A 250 14.68 -4.37 -7.52
N VAL A 251 15.47 -3.30 -7.60
CA VAL A 251 15.35 -2.26 -8.62
C VAL A 251 16.68 -2.17 -9.38
N GLY A 252 16.64 -2.39 -10.69
CA GLY A 252 17.78 -2.15 -11.57
C GLY A 252 17.84 -0.68 -11.95
N ASN A 253 19.02 -0.06 -11.87
CA ASN A 253 19.22 1.32 -12.33
C ASN A 253 20.33 1.35 -13.39
N TRP A 254 19.94 1.65 -14.63
CA TRP A 254 20.84 1.69 -15.77
C TRP A 254 21.77 2.91 -15.77
N THR A 255 21.39 4.00 -15.09
CA THR A 255 22.08 5.29 -15.17
C THR A 255 22.57 5.82 -13.82
N HIS A 256 22.67 4.96 -12.80
CA HIS A 256 22.93 5.36 -11.42
C HIS A 256 24.21 6.18 -11.21
N ARG A 257 25.32 5.71 -11.79
CA ARG A 257 26.65 6.34 -11.65
C ARG A 257 27.05 7.13 -12.89
N ASN A 258 26.78 6.55 -14.05
CA ASN A 258 27.05 7.12 -15.37
C ASN A 258 26.08 6.50 -16.37
N LYS A 259 26.13 6.98 -17.61
CA LYS A 259 25.31 6.44 -18.70
C LYS A 259 25.99 5.32 -19.47
N LEU A 260 27.14 4.84 -18.99
CA LEU A 260 27.86 3.76 -19.66
C LEU A 260 27.02 2.50 -19.60
N GLY A 261 26.85 1.85 -20.74
CA GLY A 261 26.06 0.63 -20.83
C GLY A 261 26.62 -0.33 -21.86
N ARG A 262 26.21 -1.58 -21.74
CA ARG A 262 26.53 -2.64 -22.68
C ARG A 262 25.26 -3.05 -23.41
N VAL A 263 25.40 -3.26 -24.70
CA VAL A 263 24.32 -3.71 -25.56
C VAL A 263 24.74 -5.01 -26.25
N ASP A 264 23.81 -5.97 -26.28
CA ASP A 264 24.04 -7.30 -26.81
C ASP A 264 23.22 -7.47 -28.10
N ILE A 265 23.89 -7.77 -29.21
CA ILE A 265 23.30 -7.94 -30.54
C ILE A 265 23.48 -9.38 -30.98
N LYS A 266 22.38 -10.10 -31.15
CA LYS A 266 22.39 -11.49 -31.61
C LYS A 266 22.33 -11.56 -33.13
N VAL A 267 23.19 -12.37 -33.72
CA VAL A 267 23.32 -12.56 -35.17
C VAL A 267 23.40 -14.05 -35.47
N GLY A 268 22.65 -14.53 -36.47
CA GLY A 268 22.71 -15.91 -36.93
C GLY A 268 23.28 -16.00 -38.35
N VAL A 269 24.15 -16.96 -38.61
CA VAL A 269 24.68 -17.27 -39.96
C VAL A 269 24.45 -18.74 -40.32
N ALA A 270 24.40 -19.08 -41.60
CA ALA A 270 24.21 -20.47 -42.05
C ALA A 270 25.40 -21.37 -41.68
N TYR A 271 25.15 -22.67 -41.46
CA TYR A 271 26.17 -23.66 -41.07
C TYR A 271 27.33 -23.83 -42.06
N GLY A 272 27.14 -23.44 -43.33
CA GLY A 272 28.19 -23.45 -44.35
C GLY A 272 29.16 -22.26 -44.29
N SER A 273 28.93 -21.28 -43.42
CA SER A 273 29.71 -20.04 -43.35
C SER A 273 31.04 -20.25 -42.62
N ASP A 274 32.10 -19.54 -43.04
CA ASP A 274 33.37 -19.52 -42.31
C ASP A 274 33.23 -18.73 -41.00
N VAL A 275 33.17 -19.45 -39.89
CA VAL A 275 33.02 -18.93 -38.52
C VAL A 275 34.08 -17.89 -38.17
N LYS A 276 35.34 -18.11 -38.58
CA LYS A 276 36.44 -17.18 -38.27
C LYS A 276 36.32 -15.90 -39.08
N ARG A 277 35.90 -16.00 -40.34
CA ARG A 277 35.66 -14.84 -41.20
C ARG A 277 34.49 -14.01 -40.66
N VAL A 278 33.36 -14.65 -40.34
CA VAL A 278 32.19 -14.00 -39.75
C VAL A 278 32.57 -13.28 -38.45
N HIS A 279 33.30 -13.95 -37.55
CA HIS A 279 33.75 -13.32 -36.30
C HIS A 279 34.59 -12.06 -36.55
N ALA A 280 35.56 -12.11 -37.47
CA ALA A 280 36.41 -10.96 -37.80
C ALA A 280 35.59 -9.79 -38.37
N LEU A 281 34.66 -10.07 -39.28
CA LEU A 281 33.80 -9.08 -39.92
C LEU A 281 32.87 -8.40 -38.89
N LEU A 282 32.20 -9.19 -38.04
CA LEU A 282 31.32 -8.66 -36.99
C LEU A 282 32.08 -7.77 -35.99
N LEU A 283 33.33 -8.14 -35.67
CA LEU A 283 34.18 -7.34 -34.79
C LEU A 283 34.61 -6.03 -35.45
N GLU A 284 34.91 -6.04 -36.75
CA GLU A 284 35.25 -4.84 -37.52
C GLU A 284 34.07 -3.87 -37.63
N ILE A 285 32.87 -4.37 -37.91
CA ILE A 285 31.63 -3.58 -37.93
C ILE A 285 31.39 -2.94 -36.55
N ALA A 286 31.54 -3.72 -35.47
CA ALA A 286 31.36 -3.19 -34.11
C ALA A 286 32.39 -2.11 -33.75
N ARG A 287 33.66 -2.27 -34.16
CA ARG A 287 34.74 -1.31 -33.90
C ARG A 287 34.66 -0.04 -34.72
N SER A 288 34.10 -0.10 -35.93
CA SER A 288 33.99 1.03 -36.85
C SER A 288 32.83 1.97 -36.49
N HIS A 289 31.85 1.49 -35.71
CA HIS A 289 30.68 2.29 -35.35
C HIS A 289 31.04 3.49 -34.42
N PRO A 290 30.71 4.75 -34.79
CA PRO A 290 31.17 5.95 -34.07
C PRO A 290 30.77 6.05 -32.59
N LEU A 291 29.61 5.50 -32.23
CA LEU A 291 29.07 5.54 -30.86
C LEU A 291 29.55 4.39 -29.96
N VAL A 292 30.30 3.43 -30.51
CA VAL A 292 30.85 2.30 -29.74
C VAL A 292 32.18 2.72 -29.12
N LEU A 293 32.35 2.42 -27.84
CA LEU A 293 33.57 2.72 -27.11
C LEU A 293 34.71 1.80 -27.58
N LYS A 294 35.90 2.37 -27.71
CA LYS A 294 37.13 1.60 -27.97
C LYS A 294 37.70 0.97 -26.69
N ASN A 295 37.38 1.54 -25.53
CA ASN A 295 37.75 1.03 -24.22
C ASN A 295 36.59 1.22 -23.23
N PRO A 296 35.97 0.15 -22.71
CA PRO A 296 36.24 -1.26 -23.02
C PRO A 296 35.94 -1.60 -24.47
N GLU A 297 36.74 -2.50 -25.05
CA GLU A 297 36.64 -2.87 -26.46
C GLU A 297 35.40 -3.75 -26.72
N PRO A 298 34.69 -3.58 -27.86
CA PRO A 298 33.65 -4.51 -28.25
C PRO A 298 34.24 -5.90 -28.53
N PHE A 299 33.45 -6.93 -28.29
CA PHE A 299 33.85 -8.30 -28.58
C PHE A 299 32.69 -9.11 -29.12
N VAL A 300 33.03 -10.14 -29.88
CA VAL A 300 32.08 -11.07 -30.50
C VAL A 300 32.28 -12.44 -29.88
N LEU A 301 31.19 -13.09 -29.51
CA LEU A 301 31.21 -14.47 -29.03
C LEU A 301 30.52 -15.36 -30.05
N PHE A 302 31.12 -16.50 -30.34
CA PHE A 302 30.38 -17.62 -30.90
C PHE A 302 29.56 -18.24 -29.76
N ALA A 303 28.27 -17.93 -29.73
CA ALA A 303 27.42 -18.18 -28.58
C ALA A 303 26.93 -19.63 -28.54
N ASN A 304 26.49 -20.18 -29.68
CA ASN A 304 25.95 -21.53 -29.74
C ASN A 304 25.85 -22.08 -31.17
N PHE A 305 25.73 -23.40 -31.28
CA PHE A 305 25.21 -24.09 -32.47
C PHE A 305 23.69 -24.20 -32.35
N GLY A 306 22.95 -23.30 -33.02
CA GLY A 306 21.48 -23.25 -32.98
C GLY A 306 20.81 -24.24 -33.94
N ALA A 307 19.51 -24.46 -33.80
CA ALA A 307 18.78 -25.47 -34.59
C ALA A 307 18.80 -25.22 -36.11
N ALA A 308 18.92 -23.95 -36.52
CA ALA A 308 18.93 -23.54 -37.93
C ALA A 308 20.06 -22.56 -38.28
N ALA A 309 20.90 -22.19 -37.31
CA ALA A 309 21.89 -21.13 -37.45
C ALA A 309 23.09 -21.34 -36.53
N LEU A 310 24.26 -20.87 -36.95
CA LEU A 310 25.40 -20.60 -36.09
C LEU A 310 25.17 -19.25 -35.40
N GLU A 311 25.08 -19.24 -34.07
CA GLU A 311 24.67 -18.06 -33.30
C GLU A 311 25.89 -17.29 -32.79
N PHE A 312 25.95 -16.01 -33.12
CA PHE A 312 26.94 -15.06 -32.64
C PHE A 312 26.28 -13.98 -31.77
N GLU A 313 27.01 -13.50 -30.76
CA GLU A 313 26.61 -12.40 -29.90
C GLU A 313 27.69 -11.32 -29.93
N ILE A 314 27.34 -10.14 -30.45
CA ILE A 314 28.19 -8.95 -30.44
C ILE A 314 27.86 -8.15 -29.18
N ARG A 315 28.89 -7.85 -28.38
CA ARG A 315 28.76 -7.07 -27.15
C ARG A 315 29.49 -5.76 -27.35
N VAL A 316 28.73 -4.67 -27.37
CA VAL A 316 29.26 -3.32 -27.56
C VAL A 316 29.03 -2.48 -26.31
N PHE A 317 30.01 -1.65 -25.97
CA PHE A 317 29.91 -0.71 -24.86
C PHE A 317 29.68 0.69 -25.41
N LEU A 318 28.75 1.44 -24.80
CA LEU A 318 28.32 2.76 -25.26
C LEU A 318 28.60 3.80 -24.19
N ALA A 319 28.95 5.02 -24.64
CA ALA A 319 29.08 6.19 -23.76
C ALA A 319 27.74 6.59 -23.11
N ASP A 320 26.64 6.41 -23.85
CA ASP A 320 25.27 6.67 -23.41
C ASP A 320 24.37 5.49 -23.85
N ILE A 321 23.90 4.71 -22.87
CA ILE A 321 23.01 3.57 -23.07
C ILE A 321 21.68 3.94 -23.72
N LEU A 322 21.25 5.21 -23.63
CA LEU A 322 20.02 5.68 -24.26
C LEU A 322 20.08 5.60 -25.80
N ASN A 323 21.29 5.65 -26.38
CA ASN A 323 21.49 5.45 -27.81
C ASN A 323 21.51 3.98 -28.22
N GLY A 324 21.33 3.04 -27.28
CA GLY A 324 21.44 1.60 -27.52
C GLY A 324 20.62 1.13 -28.71
N ASN A 325 19.36 1.53 -28.82
CA ASN A 325 18.50 1.11 -29.93
C ASN A 325 18.99 1.62 -31.30
N ILE A 326 19.50 2.85 -31.35
CA ILE A 326 20.05 3.43 -32.59
C ILE A 326 21.27 2.63 -33.02
N VAL A 327 22.20 2.39 -32.09
CA VAL A 327 23.43 1.63 -32.37
C VAL A 327 23.12 0.18 -32.78
N GLN A 328 22.16 -0.48 -32.13
CA GLN A 328 21.75 -1.82 -32.56
C GLN A 328 21.22 -1.83 -33.99
N ASN A 329 20.41 -0.84 -34.34
CA ASN A 329 19.83 -0.72 -35.67
C ASN A 329 20.91 -0.50 -36.72
N ASP A 330 21.82 0.45 -36.48
CA ASP A 330 22.90 0.81 -37.41
C ASP A 330 23.88 -0.35 -37.61
N ILE A 331 24.26 -1.06 -36.53
CA ILE A 331 25.10 -2.25 -36.62
C ILE A 331 24.38 -3.36 -37.40
N ARG A 332 23.08 -3.58 -37.19
CA ARG A 332 22.32 -4.60 -37.95
C ARG A 332 22.26 -4.29 -39.45
N PHE A 333 22.13 -3.02 -39.82
CA PHE A 333 22.19 -2.61 -41.23
C PHE A 333 23.58 -2.85 -41.83
N ALA A 334 24.64 -2.45 -41.12
CA ALA A 334 26.00 -2.70 -41.57
C ALA A 334 26.31 -4.21 -41.72
N ILE A 335 25.80 -5.05 -40.80
CA ILE A 335 25.91 -6.51 -40.92
C ILE A 335 25.20 -7.02 -42.16
N PHE A 336 24.00 -6.53 -42.45
CA PHE A 336 23.24 -6.96 -43.62
C PHE A 336 23.96 -6.60 -44.93
N ASP A 337 24.47 -5.37 -45.03
CA ASP A 337 25.19 -4.90 -46.22
C ASP A 337 26.50 -5.68 -46.45
N GLU A 338 27.26 -5.96 -45.38
CA GLU A 338 28.50 -6.71 -45.51
C GLU A 338 28.30 -8.21 -45.73
N PHE A 339 27.27 -8.80 -45.12
CA PHE A 339 26.95 -10.21 -45.39
C PHE A 339 26.54 -10.41 -46.86
N ASN A 340 25.81 -9.46 -47.45
CA ASN A 340 25.50 -9.50 -48.88
C ASN A 340 26.75 -9.35 -49.75
N SER A 341 27.68 -8.48 -49.36
CA SER A 341 28.92 -8.21 -50.11
C SER A 341 29.91 -9.38 -50.06
N GLU A 342 30.01 -10.07 -48.92
CA GLU A 342 30.87 -11.25 -48.75
C GLU A 342 30.17 -12.59 -49.08
N HIS A 343 28.92 -12.56 -49.56
CA HIS A 343 28.11 -13.74 -49.86
C HIS A 343 27.95 -14.69 -48.65
N ILE A 344 27.84 -14.12 -47.44
CA ILE A 344 27.57 -14.86 -46.21
C ILE A 344 26.05 -15.07 -46.12
N GLU A 345 25.62 -16.33 -46.16
CA GLU A 345 24.20 -16.67 -46.12
C GLU A 345 23.58 -16.45 -44.73
N ILE A 346 22.51 -15.64 -44.71
CA ILE A 346 21.64 -15.51 -43.53
C ILE A 346 20.71 -16.73 -43.52
N PRO A 347 20.64 -17.49 -42.42
CA PRO A 347 19.94 -18.75 -42.36
C PRO A 347 18.43 -18.54 -42.51
N SER A 348 17.85 -19.12 -43.56
CA SER A 348 16.41 -19.35 -43.64
C SER A 348 16.07 -20.68 -42.97
N THR A 349 14.93 -20.78 -42.30
CA THR A 349 14.49 -22.04 -41.66
C THR A 349 14.46 -23.14 -42.72
N PRO A 350 15.25 -24.23 -42.59
CA PRO A 350 15.21 -25.31 -43.56
C PRO A 350 13.81 -25.92 -43.56
N ARG A 351 13.09 -25.82 -44.68
CA ARG A 351 11.94 -26.71 -44.90
C ARG A 351 12.51 -28.04 -45.31
N ALA A 352 12.48 -29.01 -44.39
CA ALA A 352 12.77 -30.39 -44.75
C ALA A 352 11.73 -30.84 -45.78
N VAL A 353 12.13 -30.85 -47.06
CA VAL A 353 11.42 -31.63 -48.07
C VAL A 353 11.81 -33.07 -47.78
N VAL A 354 10.99 -33.75 -46.99
CA VAL A 354 11.10 -35.21 -46.90
C VAL A 354 10.64 -35.70 -48.28
N GLU A 355 11.60 -36.07 -49.14
CA GLU A 355 11.30 -36.92 -50.28
C GLU A 355 10.78 -38.23 -49.71
N THR A 356 9.46 -38.34 -49.55
CA THR A 356 8.84 -39.63 -49.33
C THR A 356 9.06 -40.42 -50.61
N THR A 357 10.05 -41.32 -50.62
CA THR A 357 10.03 -42.44 -51.54
C THR A 357 8.65 -43.07 -51.39
N LYS A 358 7.82 -43.03 -52.44
CA LYS A 358 6.57 -43.80 -52.43
C LYS A 358 7.00 -45.24 -52.10
N PRO A 359 6.58 -45.82 -50.95
CA PRO A 359 6.83 -47.23 -50.74
C PRO A 359 6.22 -47.95 -51.94
N GLU A 360 6.96 -48.90 -52.53
CA GLU A 360 6.40 -49.78 -53.55
C GLU A 360 5.07 -50.30 -53.01
N ALA A 361 4.02 -50.20 -53.83
CA ALA A 361 2.71 -50.69 -53.43
C ALA A 361 2.88 -52.15 -52.98
N TRP A 362 2.51 -52.44 -51.73
CA TRP A 362 2.52 -53.82 -51.24
C TRP A 362 1.76 -54.69 -52.23
N PRO A 363 2.24 -55.91 -52.57
CA PRO A 363 1.51 -56.80 -53.46
C PRO A 363 0.19 -57.21 -52.79
N ILE A 364 -0.91 -56.57 -53.15
CA ILE A 364 -2.25 -56.82 -52.58
C ILE A 364 -2.94 -57.95 -53.35
N ASP A 365 -2.27 -59.09 -53.49
CA ASP A 365 -2.93 -60.32 -53.95
C ASP A 365 -2.94 -61.30 -52.78
N ASP A 366 -3.66 -60.90 -51.71
CA ASP A 366 -3.81 -61.66 -50.47
C ASP A 366 -4.32 -63.09 -50.77
N ASP A 367 -5.18 -63.23 -51.78
CA ASP A 367 -5.71 -64.51 -52.26
C ASP A 367 -4.62 -65.47 -52.74
N LYS A 368 -3.57 -64.96 -53.44
CA LYS A 368 -2.45 -65.81 -53.87
C LYS A 368 -1.54 -66.19 -52.72
N MET A 369 -1.28 -65.28 -51.79
CA MET A 369 -0.45 -65.61 -50.62
C MET A 369 -1.14 -66.62 -49.70
N GLU A 370 -2.46 -66.51 -49.49
CA GLU A 370 -3.22 -67.49 -48.72
C GLU A 370 -3.26 -68.85 -49.43
N ALA A 371 -3.44 -68.88 -50.75
CA ALA A 371 -3.40 -70.12 -51.53
C ALA A 371 -2.02 -70.80 -51.48
N ASP A 372 -0.93 -70.05 -51.70
CA ASP A 372 0.45 -70.57 -51.64
C ASP A 372 0.81 -71.08 -50.23
N PHE A 373 0.32 -70.40 -49.19
CA PHE A 373 0.53 -70.82 -47.81
C PHE A 373 -0.25 -72.09 -47.47
N ALA A 374 -1.52 -72.18 -47.88
CA ALA A 374 -2.35 -73.36 -47.70
C ALA A 374 -1.81 -74.58 -48.46
N GLU A 375 -1.32 -74.40 -49.70
CA GLU A 375 -0.66 -75.47 -50.47
C GLU A 375 0.61 -75.97 -49.78
N LYS A 376 1.44 -75.06 -49.23
CA LYS A 376 2.63 -75.45 -48.46
C LYS A 376 2.27 -76.20 -47.18
N GLU A 377 1.27 -75.74 -46.44
CA GLU A 377 0.84 -76.39 -45.21
C GLU A 377 0.29 -77.80 -45.48
N GLN A 378 -0.47 -77.97 -46.57
CA GLN A 378 -0.93 -79.29 -47.03
C GLN A 378 0.24 -80.19 -47.43
N ALA A 379 1.20 -79.68 -48.21
CA ALA A 379 2.37 -80.45 -48.63
C ALA A 379 3.25 -80.87 -47.43
N GLU A 380 3.41 -80.00 -46.42
CA GLU A 380 4.12 -80.31 -45.19
C GLU A 380 3.37 -81.35 -44.34
N ALA A 381 2.05 -81.25 -44.25
CA ALA A 381 1.21 -82.23 -43.55
C ALA A 381 1.28 -83.62 -44.22
N GLU A 382 1.19 -83.68 -45.54
CA GLU A 382 1.33 -84.93 -46.30
C GLU A 382 2.73 -85.54 -46.14
N ALA A 383 3.79 -84.72 -46.22
CA ALA A 383 5.15 -85.16 -45.99
C ALA A 383 5.35 -85.68 -44.56
N ALA A 384 4.74 -85.04 -43.55
CA ALA A 384 4.79 -85.49 -42.16
C ALA A 384 4.06 -86.82 -41.96
N VAL A 385 2.90 -87.01 -42.60
CA VAL A 385 2.14 -88.28 -42.57
C VAL A 385 2.94 -89.40 -43.23
N GLU A 386 3.55 -89.17 -44.39
CA GLU A 386 4.35 -90.20 -45.07
C GLU A 386 5.62 -90.53 -44.28
N LYS A 387 6.27 -89.53 -43.66
CA LYS A 387 7.41 -89.75 -42.77
C LYS A 387 7.03 -90.56 -41.52
N ALA A 388 5.83 -90.33 -40.96
CA ALA A 388 5.29 -91.13 -39.86
C ALA A 388 4.95 -92.58 -40.29
N ARG A 389 4.45 -92.77 -41.51
CA ARG A 389 4.17 -94.10 -42.09
C ARG A 389 5.46 -94.91 -42.28
N LEU A 390 6.50 -94.29 -42.84
CA LEU A 390 7.83 -94.88 -43.02
C LEU A 390 8.54 -95.17 -41.68
N ALA A 391 8.33 -94.35 -40.64
CA ALA A 391 8.87 -94.60 -39.31
C ALA A 391 8.22 -95.81 -38.61
N LYS A 392 6.90 -96.05 -38.81
CA LYS A 392 6.21 -97.23 -38.28
C LYS A 392 6.62 -98.53 -38.98
N SER A 393 6.95 -98.50 -40.27
CA SER A 393 7.40 -99.72 -40.99
C SER A 393 8.82 -100.16 -40.58
N ARG A 394 9.73 -99.20 -40.30
CA ARG A 394 11.12 -99.51 -39.90
C ARG A 394 11.27 -100.08 -38.48
N ARG A 395 10.31 -99.87 -37.58
CA ARG A 395 10.37 -100.40 -36.19
C ARG A 395 9.98 -101.89 -36.05
N LYS A 396 9.52 -102.57 -37.12
CA LYS A 396 8.98 -103.93 -37.04
C LYS A 396 9.92 -105.06 -37.51
N GLY A 397 11.18 -104.77 -37.83
CA GLY A 397 12.14 -105.78 -38.29
C GLY A 397 13.55 -105.54 -37.76
N SER A 398 13.84 -106.04 -36.55
CA SER A 398 15.19 -106.42 -36.11
C SER A 398 15.10 -107.09 -34.74
N LYS A 399 14.75 -108.38 -34.71
CA LYS A 399 15.16 -109.27 -33.60
C LYS A 399 16.44 -109.98 -34.08
N PRO A 400 17.55 -109.95 -33.32
CA PRO A 400 18.81 -110.56 -33.71
C PRO A 400 18.73 -112.08 -33.51
N ASP A 401 19.30 -112.86 -34.42
CA ASP A 401 19.57 -114.28 -34.15
C ASP A 401 20.68 -114.39 -33.09
N PRO A 402 20.49 -115.21 -32.04
CA PRO A 402 21.56 -115.69 -31.18
C PRO A 402 22.27 -116.89 -31.83
N ASP A 403 23.57 -117.04 -31.54
CA ASP A 403 24.26 -118.35 -31.64
C ASP A 403 23.67 -119.36 -30.63
#